data_AF-A0A4Q5YEJ7-F1
#
_entry.id   AF-A0A4Q5YEJ7-F1
#
_cell.length_a   1.000
_cell.length_b   1.000
_cell.length_c   1.000
_cell.angle_alpha   90.00
_cell.angle_beta   90.00
_cell.angle_gamma   90.00
#
_symmetry.space_group_name_H-M   'P 1'
#
loop_
_entity.id
_entity.type
_entity.pdbx_description
1 polymer ?
#
loop_
_entity_poly.entity_id
_entity_poly.type
_entity_poly.pdbx_seq_one_letter_code
_entity_poly.pdbx_strand_id
1 'polypeptide(L)'
;PIGGMVHSFAFNDQFGDYGATLVLLHQLDGLPFYSLYGHISLRDIDHLTQGQYMVRGEEIAHFGEAHENGHWPPHLHFQLIWDMGLYAGDYPGVCRFSEREQWLSNSPDPDTILQLNRYL
;
A
#
# COMPACT_ATOMS: atom_id res chain seq x y z
N PRO A 1 9.44 -2.75 7.67
CA PRO A 1 9.04 -3.46 6.43
C PRO A 1 9.83 -4.78 6.24
N ILE A 2 9.14 -5.85 5.83
CA ILE A 2 9.78 -7.04 5.26
C ILE A 2 10.34 -6.61 3.89
N GLY A 3 11.45 -7.21 3.44
CA GLY A 3 11.96 -6.95 2.10
C GLY A 3 10.92 -7.32 1.03
N GLY A 4 10.91 -6.63 -0.10
CA GLY A 4 9.91 -6.84 -1.14
C GLY A 4 10.33 -6.23 -2.47
N MET A 5 9.68 -6.65 -3.55
CA MET A 5 9.88 -6.05 -4.88
C MET A 5 8.79 -5.02 -5.13
N VAL A 6 9.12 -3.90 -5.77
CA VAL A 6 8.13 -2.96 -6.30
C VAL A 6 7.27 -3.70 -7.32
N HIS A 7 6.01 -3.94 -6.98
CA HIS A 7 5.04 -4.50 -7.92
C HIS A 7 4.58 -3.41 -8.90
N SER A 8 4.15 -2.28 -8.34
CA SER A 8 3.60 -1.16 -9.09
C SER A 8 3.54 0.09 -8.23
N PHE A 9 3.45 1.25 -8.85
CA PHE A 9 3.22 2.54 -8.20
C PHE A 9 2.44 3.44 -9.16
N ALA A 10 1.70 4.41 -8.62
CA ALA A 10 0.99 5.41 -9.41
C ALA A 10 0.72 6.67 -8.59
N PHE A 11 0.34 7.75 -9.27
CA PHE A 11 -0.18 8.97 -8.67
C PHE A 11 -1.69 9.06 -8.94
N ASN A 12 -2.49 8.71 -7.94
CA ASN A 12 -3.95 8.70 -7.99
C ASN A 12 -4.50 10.05 -7.52
N ASP A 13 -4.39 11.08 -8.38
CA ASP A 13 -4.65 12.50 -8.07
C ASP A 13 -6.14 12.88 -8.04
N GLN A 14 -7.00 11.99 -7.56
CA GLN A 14 -8.41 12.31 -7.34
C GLN A 14 -8.63 12.75 -5.89
N PHE A 15 -9.55 13.70 -5.69
CA PHE A 15 -9.91 14.16 -4.35
C PHE A 15 -10.45 12.99 -3.51
N GLY A 16 -9.84 12.76 -2.35
CA GLY A 16 -10.20 11.67 -1.45
C GLY A 16 -9.59 10.30 -1.80
N ASP A 17 -8.83 10.21 -2.88
CA ASP A 17 -8.11 9.00 -3.29
C ASP A 17 -6.76 8.90 -2.54
N TYR A 18 -5.90 7.95 -2.91
CA TYR A 18 -4.62 7.71 -2.25
C TYR A 18 -3.55 8.77 -2.51
N GLY A 19 -3.65 9.54 -3.60
CA GLY A 19 -2.51 10.32 -4.08
C GLY A 19 -1.39 9.40 -4.54
N ALA A 20 -0.13 9.70 -4.17
CA ALA A 20 0.97 8.80 -4.50
C ALA A 20 0.85 7.47 -3.75
N THR A 21 0.98 6.37 -4.51
CA THR A 21 0.77 5.00 -4.04
C THR A 21 1.91 4.09 -4.48
N LEU A 22 2.40 3.28 -3.55
CA LEU A 22 3.37 2.22 -3.79
C LEU A 22 2.77 0.86 -3.40
N VAL A 23 2.93 -0.15 -4.26
CA VAL A 23 2.60 -1.54 -3.96
C VAL A 23 3.88 -2.38 -4.00
N LEU A 24 4.17 -3.06 -2.89
CA LEU A 24 5.27 -4.02 -2.80
C LEU A 24 4.72 -5.46 -2.84
N LEU A 25 5.39 -6.31 -3.62
CA LEU A 25 5.24 -7.76 -3.59
C LEU A 25 6.25 -8.37 -2.61
N HIS A 26 5.75 -9.20 -1.71
CA HIS A 26 6.53 -9.96 -0.74
C HIS A 26 6.41 -11.46 -0.98
N GLN A 27 7.34 -12.23 -0.43
CA GLN A 27 7.24 -13.68 -0.35
C GLN A 27 7.53 -14.15 1.07
N LEU A 28 6.71 -15.05 1.57
CA LEU A 28 6.89 -15.73 2.85
C LEU A 28 6.62 -17.22 2.65
N ASP A 29 7.61 -18.07 2.90
CA ASP A 29 7.51 -19.52 2.72
C ASP A 29 6.93 -19.96 1.35
N GLY A 30 7.27 -19.21 0.29
CA GLY A 30 6.78 -19.45 -1.06
C GLY A 30 5.39 -18.89 -1.37
N LEU A 31 4.70 -18.29 -0.39
CA LEU A 31 3.42 -17.63 -0.58
C LEU A 31 3.64 -16.13 -0.89
N PRO A 32 3.17 -15.64 -2.05
CA PRO A 32 3.19 -14.22 -2.35
C PRO A 32 2.07 -13.49 -1.60
N PHE A 33 2.35 -12.25 -1.21
CA PHE A 33 1.34 -11.29 -0.77
C PHE A 33 1.85 -9.89 -1.05
N TYR A 34 0.96 -8.90 -0.98
CA TYR A 34 1.26 -7.53 -1.32
C TYR A 34 0.99 -6.61 -0.14
N SER A 35 1.74 -5.51 -0.09
CA SER A 35 1.41 -4.38 0.77
C SER A 35 1.26 -3.11 -0.06
N LEU A 36 0.21 -2.36 0.19
CA LEU A 36 -0.07 -1.06 -0.42
C LEU A 36 0.24 0.04 0.61
N TYR A 37 0.97 1.05 0.17
CA TYR A 37 1.31 2.26 0.90
C TYR A 37 0.72 3.45 0.13
N GLY A 38 -0.37 4.01 0.63
CA GLY A 38 -1.02 5.20 0.08
C GLY A 38 -0.70 6.44 0.90
N HIS A 39 -1.04 7.61 0.35
CA HIS A 39 -0.80 8.92 0.94
C HIS A 39 0.69 9.24 1.19
N ILE A 40 1.58 8.61 0.41
CA ILE A 40 3.01 8.86 0.48
C ILE A 40 3.39 10.09 -0.35
N SER A 41 4.63 10.58 -0.25
CA SER A 41 5.07 11.74 -1.05
C SER A 41 5.28 11.34 -2.50
N LEU A 42 4.84 12.21 -3.43
CA LEU A 42 4.97 11.99 -4.87
C LEU A 42 6.43 11.87 -5.29
N ARG A 43 7.32 12.58 -4.60
CA ARG A 43 8.76 12.51 -4.88
C ARG A 43 9.29 11.09 -4.69
N ASP A 44 8.79 10.32 -3.72
CA ASP A 44 9.35 9.01 -3.38
C ASP A 44 9.01 7.94 -4.43
N ILE A 45 7.99 8.17 -5.27
CA ILE A 45 7.64 7.27 -6.37
C ILE A 45 8.29 7.65 -7.72
N ASP A 46 8.85 8.86 -7.84
CA ASP A 46 9.40 9.40 -9.10
C ASP A 46 10.63 8.62 -9.60
N HIS A 47 11.40 8.05 -8.68
CA HIS A 47 12.62 7.29 -8.98
C HIS A 47 12.44 5.77 -8.91
N LEU A 48 11.21 5.29 -8.66
CA LEU A 48 10.95 3.86 -8.56
C LEU A 48 10.92 3.19 -9.92
N THR A 49 11.33 1.93 -9.95
CA THR A 49 11.19 1.06 -11.12
C THR A 49 10.46 -0.21 -10.71
N GLN A 50 9.52 -0.68 -11.55
CA GLN A 50 8.88 -1.98 -11.32
C GLN A 50 9.93 -3.09 -11.26
N GLY A 51 9.79 -4.01 -10.31
CA GLY A 51 10.75 -5.07 -10.04
C GLY A 51 11.97 -4.65 -9.20
N GLN A 52 12.13 -3.37 -8.87
CA GLN A 52 13.17 -2.92 -7.94
C GLN A 52 12.99 -3.61 -6.58
N TYR A 53 14.06 -4.15 -6.01
CA TYR A 53 14.02 -4.77 -4.69
C TYR A 53 14.28 -3.74 -3.60
N MET A 54 13.43 -3.74 -2.58
CA MET A 54 13.52 -2.93 -1.37
C MET A 54 13.97 -3.80 -0.20
N VAL A 55 15.03 -3.39 0.49
CA VAL A 55 15.62 -4.16 1.58
C VAL A 55 14.86 -3.89 2.88
N ARG A 56 14.76 -4.92 3.74
CA ARG A 56 14.19 -4.76 5.08
C ARG A 56 14.92 -3.64 5.83
N GLY A 57 14.15 -2.67 6.31
CA GLY A 57 14.64 -1.54 7.12
C GLY A 57 15.07 -0.33 6.29
N GLU A 58 15.06 -0.42 4.97
CA GLU A 58 15.19 0.72 4.07
C GLU A 58 13.99 1.66 4.21
N GLU A 59 14.25 2.97 4.12
CA GLU A 59 13.21 3.98 3.99
C GLU A 59 12.69 3.95 2.55
N ILE A 60 11.41 3.63 2.39
CA ILE A 60 10.77 3.46 1.07
C ILE A 60 9.86 4.63 0.70
N ALA A 61 9.48 5.47 1.67
CA ALA A 61 8.54 6.56 1.49
C ALA A 61 8.48 7.49 2.71
N HIS A 62 8.04 8.72 2.47
CA HIS A 62 7.64 9.75 3.41
C HIS A 62 6.12 9.99 3.30
N PHE A 63 5.53 10.65 4.30
CA PHE A 63 4.14 11.10 4.17
C PHE A 63 4.01 12.21 3.14
N GLY A 64 3.00 12.10 2.28
CA GLY A 64 2.68 13.13 1.31
C GLY A 64 1.97 14.32 1.95
N GLU A 65 2.23 15.50 1.41
CA GLU A 65 1.43 16.68 1.71
C GLU A 65 0.00 16.56 1.18
N ALA A 66 -0.93 17.36 1.72
CA ALA A 66 -2.34 17.31 1.35
C ALA A 66 -2.57 17.44 -0.18
N HIS A 67 -1.76 18.22 -0.88
CA HIS A 67 -1.93 18.43 -2.32
C HIS A 67 -1.49 17.24 -3.20
N GLU A 68 -0.78 16.26 -2.63
CA GLU A 68 -0.23 15.10 -3.36
C GLU A 68 -0.72 13.76 -2.79
N ASN A 69 -1.48 13.79 -1.69
CA ASN A 69 -1.95 12.61 -0.99
C ASN A 69 -3.46 12.38 -1.10
N GLY A 70 -4.14 13.07 -2.02
CA GLY A 70 -5.60 13.05 -2.15
C GLY A 70 -6.36 14.00 -1.23
N HIS A 71 -5.69 15.05 -0.72
CA HIS A 71 -6.24 16.06 0.21
C HIS A 71 -6.57 15.56 1.62
N TRP A 72 -5.90 14.50 2.05
CA TRP A 72 -5.98 13.99 3.42
C TRP A 72 -4.99 14.70 4.35
N PRO A 73 -5.29 14.78 5.67
CA PRO A 73 -4.25 15.08 6.66
C PRO A 73 -3.09 14.07 6.50
N PRO A 74 -1.81 14.48 6.60
CA PRO A 74 -0.69 13.57 6.38
C PRO A 74 -0.72 12.34 7.30
N HIS A 75 -0.82 11.15 6.71
CA HIS A 75 -0.82 9.86 7.39
C HIS A 75 -0.43 8.76 6.39
N LEU A 76 -0.32 7.52 6.86
CA LEU A 76 -0.10 6.35 6.01
C LEU A 76 -1.41 5.56 5.86
N HIS A 77 -1.83 5.31 4.62
CA HIS A 77 -2.72 4.19 4.34
C HIS A 77 -1.89 2.92 4.13
N PHE A 78 -2.15 1.88 4.92
CA PHE A 78 -1.47 0.60 4.82
C PHE A 78 -2.48 -0.53 4.67
N GLN A 79 -2.32 -1.34 3.63
CA GLN A 79 -3.20 -2.47 3.34
C GLN A 79 -2.38 -3.70 2.96
N LEU A 80 -2.78 -4.87 3.46
CA LEU A 80 -2.29 -6.17 2.99
C LEU A 80 -3.27 -6.74 1.98
N ILE A 81 -2.75 -7.43 0.96
CA ILE A 81 -3.54 -7.99 -0.14
C ILE A 81 -2.95 -9.36 -0.50
N TRP A 82 -3.78 -10.40 -0.66
CA TRP A 82 -3.30 -11.72 -1.11
C TRP A 82 -3.10 -11.78 -2.62
N ASP A 83 -4.08 -11.32 -3.40
CA ASP A 83 -4.04 -11.34 -4.86
C ASP A 83 -4.39 -9.96 -5.45
N MET A 84 -3.46 -9.38 -6.22
CA MET A 84 -3.69 -8.12 -6.94
C MET A 84 -4.58 -8.29 -8.16
N GLY A 85 -4.78 -9.50 -8.68
CA GLY A 85 -5.51 -9.75 -9.91
C GLY A 85 -4.94 -8.94 -11.09
N LEU A 86 -5.76 -8.04 -11.64
CA LEU A 86 -5.38 -7.15 -12.74
C LEU A 86 -5.05 -5.72 -12.29
N TYR A 87 -5.07 -5.44 -10.98
CA TYR A 87 -4.78 -4.12 -10.45
C TYR A 87 -3.29 -3.82 -10.47
N ALA A 88 -2.94 -2.56 -10.77
CA ALA A 88 -1.58 -2.04 -10.73
C ALA A 88 -1.62 -0.55 -10.40
N GLY A 89 -0.74 -0.11 -9.51
CA GLY A 89 -0.64 1.28 -9.05
C GLY A 89 -1.76 1.73 -8.11
N ASP A 90 -2.78 0.90 -7.92
CA ASP A 90 -3.96 1.17 -7.11
C ASP A 90 -4.59 -0.16 -6.67
N TYR A 91 -5.39 -0.13 -5.60
CA TYR A 91 -6.24 -1.24 -5.17
C TYR A 91 -7.38 -0.72 -4.27
N PRO A 92 -8.62 -1.26 -4.36
CA PRO A 92 -9.74 -0.77 -3.58
C PRO A 92 -9.49 -0.74 -2.06
N GLY A 93 -9.47 0.47 -1.48
CA GLY A 93 -9.33 0.71 -0.04
C GLY A 93 -10.64 0.83 0.71
N VAL A 94 -11.74 1.00 -0.02
CA VAL A 94 -13.10 1.04 0.51
C VAL A 94 -14.00 0.16 -0.35
N CYS A 95 -15.03 -0.39 0.28
CA CYS A 95 -16.01 -1.23 -0.41
C CYS A 95 -17.42 -0.97 0.09
N ARG A 96 -18.42 -1.42 -0.66
CA ARG A 96 -19.80 -1.45 -0.16
C ARG A 96 -19.88 -2.44 0.98
N PHE A 97 -20.69 -2.14 1.98
CA PHE A 97 -20.90 -3.04 3.12
C PHE A 97 -21.36 -4.45 2.67
N SER A 98 -22.18 -4.53 1.62
CA SER A 98 -22.64 -5.79 1.02
C SER A 98 -21.53 -6.64 0.39
N GLU A 99 -20.37 -6.07 0.11
CA GLU A 99 -19.22 -6.72 -0.53
C GLU A 99 -18.08 -7.00 0.46
N ARG A 100 -18.25 -6.58 1.72
CA ARG A 100 -17.22 -6.64 2.78
C ARG A 100 -16.51 -7.99 2.86
N GLU A 101 -17.27 -9.09 2.88
CA GLU A 101 -16.71 -10.43 3.07
C GLU A 101 -15.77 -10.81 1.92
N GLN A 102 -16.12 -10.45 0.68
CA GLN A 102 -15.28 -10.67 -0.49
C GLN A 102 -13.96 -9.91 -0.35
N TRP A 103 -14.03 -8.61 -0.03
CA TRP A 103 -12.82 -7.78 0.06
C TRP A 103 -11.92 -8.13 1.25
N LEU A 104 -12.50 -8.45 2.41
CA LEU A 104 -11.74 -8.87 3.60
C LEU A 104 -11.11 -10.26 3.45
N SER A 105 -11.67 -11.15 2.63
CA SER A 105 -11.03 -12.43 2.35
C SER A 105 -9.72 -12.25 1.57
N ASN A 106 -9.62 -11.21 0.74
CA ASN A 106 -8.40 -10.86 0.01
C ASN A 106 -7.50 -9.84 0.75
N SER A 107 -8.06 -9.07 1.69
CA SER A 107 -7.33 -8.04 2.45
C SER A 107 -7.31 -8.38 3.95
N PRO A 108 -6.31 -9.16 4.41
CA PRO A 108 -6.24 -9.58 5.81
C PRO A 108 -5.92 -8.41 6.75
N ASP A 109 -6.19 -8.61 8.05
CA ASP A 109 -5.89 -7.62 9.09
C ASP A 109 -4.38 -7.30 9.13
N PRO A 110 -3.97 -6.04 8.88
CA PRO A 110 -2.57 -5.65 8.86
C PRO A 110 -1.88 -5.75 10.24
N ASP A 111 -2.63 -5.82 11.33
CA ASP A 111 -2.06 -5.97 12.67
C ASP A 111 -1.31 -7.30 12.85
N THR A 112 -1.60 -8.30 12.01
CA THR A 112 -0.82 -9.54 11.94
C THR A 112 0.68 -9.31 11.67
N ILE A 113 1.03 -8.21 10.99
CA ILE A 113 2.41 -7.80 10.70
C ILE A 113 2.82 -6.58 11.52
N LEU A 114 1.97 -5.55 11.57
CA LEU A 114 2.33 -4.27 12.20
C LEU A 114 2.29 -4.34 13.73
N GLN A 115 1.40 -5.18 14.28
CA GLN A 115 1.20 -5.39 15.70
C GLN A 115 0.99 -4.08 16.49
N LEU A 116 0.31 -3.09 15.89
CA LEU A 116 0.05 -1.78 16.48
C LEU A 116 -1.05 -1.81 17.54
N ASN A 117 -1.95 -2.79 17.51
CA ASN A 117 -3.01 -2.93 18.52
C ASN A 117 -2.47 -3.08 19.95
N ARG A 118 -1.18 -3.41 20.12
CA ARG A 118 -0.50 -3.43 21.44
C ARG A 118 -0.38 -2.05 22.10
N TYR A 119 -0.59 -0.98 21.34
CA TYR A 119 -0.46 0.41 21.79
C TYR A 119 -1.82 1.10 21.99
N LEU A 120 -2.93 0.40 21.73
CA LEU A 120 -4.29 0.83 22.03
C LEU A 120 -4.66 0.45 23.47
#